data_AF-A0A917DBM5-F1
#
_entry.id   AF-A0A917DBM5-F1
#
_cell.length_a   1.000
_cell.length_b   1.000
_cell.length_c   1.000
_cell.angle_alpha   90.00
_cell.angle_beta   90.00
_cell.angle_gamma   90.00
#
_symmetry.space_group_name_H-M   'P 1'
#
loop_
_entity.id
_entity.type
_entity.pdbx_description
1 polymer ?
#
loop_
_entity_poly.entity_id
_entity_poly.type
_entity_poly.pdbx_seq_one_letter_code
_entity_poly.pdbx_strand_id
1 'polypeptide(L)'
;MKQTYYILIIFCFGFKFADYNCEFKDGKYKVIYDKQFENYPAFEFEVNGQNVTETNSDSQRKFKMESIGKNAFQLNSLEKQTDSLTKFQKALASQGQAYYEITNCKEDTIDFTLRVNLHVISYSGKFIRIK
;
A
#
# COMPACT_ATOMS: atom_id res chain seq x y z
N MET A 1 0.82 48.04 -36.47
CA MET A 1 1.32 47.21 -35.34
C MET A 1 0.56 45.90 -35.36
N LYS A 2 1.23 44.77 -35.62
CA LYS A 2 0.60 43.44 -35.64
C LYS A 2 0.67 42.85 -34.22
N GLN A 3 -0.47 42.56 -33.64
CA GLN A 3 -0.59 41.99 -32.30
C GLN A 3 -0.66 40.47 -32.43
N THR A 4 0.43 39.79 -32.05
CA THR A 4 0.54 38.34 -32.08
C THR A 4 0.01 37.79 -30.75
N TYR A 5 -1.07 37.01 -30.80
CA TYR A 5 -1.61 36.32 -29.63
C TYR A 5 -0.90 34.97 -29.46
N TYR A 6 -0.29 34.75 -28.30
CA TYR A 6 0.21 33.43 -27.88
C TYR A 6 -0.96 32.64 -27.26
N ILE A 7 -1.36 31.55 -27.92
CA ILE A 7 -2.32 30.60 -27.36
C ILE A 7 -1.54 29.65 -26.43
N LEU A 8 -1.80 29.75 -25.13
CA LEU A 8 -1.26 28.83 -24.12
C LEU A 8 -2.16 27.59 -24.09
N ILE A 9 -1.74 26.50 -24.75
CA ILE A 9 -2.45 25.22 -24.68
C ILE A 9 -2.00 24.50 -23.41
N ILE A 10 -2.80 24.57 -22.36
CA ILE A 10 -2.62 23.77 -21.15
C ILE A 10 -3.15 22.36 -21.45
N PHE A 11 -2.25 21.42 -21.74
CA PHE A 11 -2.56 19.99 -21.75
C PHE A 11 -2.80 19.53 -20.32
N CYS A 12 -4.05 19.67 -19.84
CA CYS A 12 -4.50 18.89 -18.69
C CYS A 12 -4.63 17.44 -19.15
N PHE A 13 -3.55 16.65 -19.01
CA PHE A 13 -3.69 15.20 -18.96
C PHE A 13 -4.63 14.90 -17.81
N GLY A 14 -5.88 14.58 -18.14
CA GLY A 14 -6.85 14.10 -17.17
C GLY A 14 -6.31 12.81 -16.58
N PHE A 15 -5.70 12.90 -15.40
CA PHE A 15 -5.53 11.74 -14.53
C PHE A 15 -6.93 11.23 -14.24
N LYS A 16 -7.37 10.23 -15.01
CA LYS A 16 -8.50 9.40 -14.61
C LYS A 16 -8.03 8.68 -13.36
N PHE A 17 -8.34 9.23 -12.19
CA PHE A 17 -8.34 8.47 -10.96
C PHE A 17 -9.38 7.38 -11.16
N ALA A 18 -8.92 6.21 -11.56
CA ALA A 18 -9.78 5.05 -11.62
C ALA A 18 -10.17 4.71 -10.18
N ASP A 19 -11.44 4.92 -9.86
CA ASP A 19 -12.05 4.46 -8.62
C ASP A 19 -12.17 2.93 -8.72
N TYR A 20 -11.13 2.22 -8.28
CA TYR A 20 -11.24 0.79 -8.04
C TYR A 20 -11.97 0.60 -6.71
N ASN A 21 -12.91 -0.34 -6.64
CA ASN A 21 -13.52 -0.77 -5.38
C ASN A 21 -12.91 -2.15 -5.08
N CYS A 22 -11.66 -2.11 -4.62
CA CYS A 22 -10.83 -3.29 -4.45
C CYS A 22 -11.06 -3.94 -3.09
N GLU A 23 -11.67 -5.12 -3.09
CA GLU A 23 -11.85 -5.91 -1.88
C GLU A 23 -10.90 -7.11 -1.92
N PHE A 24 -10.07 -7.26 -0.89
CA PHE A 24 -9.31 -8.49 -0.69
C PHE A 24 -10.29 -9.62 -0.37
N LYS A 25 -10.30 -10.65 -1.21
CA LYS A 25 -10.99 -11.89 -0.89
C LYS A 25 -10.18 -12.68 0.13
N ASP A 26 -10.84 -13.44 1.00
CA ASP A 26 -10.16 -14.35 1.91
C ASP A 26 -9.26 -15.33 1.16
N GLY A 27 -8.06 -15.60 1.66
CA GLY A 27 -7.14 -16.52 1.00
C GLY A 27 -5.69 -16.16 1.20
N LYS A 28 -4.83 -16.91 0.50
CA LYS A 28 -3.38 -16.72 0.55
C LYS A 28 -2.92 -15.93 -0.66
N TYR A 29 -2.05 -14.96 -0.42
CA TYR A 29 -1.47 -14.09 -1.43
C TYR A 29 0.04 -14.14 -1.31
N LYS A 30 0.70 -14.38 -2.45
CA LYS A 30 2.15 -14.17 -2.56
C LYS A 30 2.43 -12.77 -3.07
N VAL A 31 3.54 -12.18 -2.63
CA VAL A 31 4.02 -10.91 -3.18
C VAL A 31 5.00 -11.16 -4.33
N ILE A 32 4.77 -10.48 -5.45
CA ILE A 32 5.77 -10.32 -6.51
C ILE A 32 6.09 -8.84 -6.62
N TYR A 33 7.31 -8.48 -6.27
CA TYR A 33 7.77 -7.09 -6.33
C TYR A 33 7.96 -6.61 -7.76
N ASP A 34 7.82 -5.29 -7.95
CA ASP A 34 8.31 -4.65 -9.16
C ASP A 34 9.84 -4.78 -9.23
N LYS A 35 10.38 -4.80 -10.45
CA LYS A 35 11.81 -5.08 -10.72
C LYS A 35 12.78 -4.25 -9.85
N GLN A 36 12.47 -2.98 -9.62
CA GLN A 36 13.31 -2.09 -8.81
C GLN A 36 13.36 -2.47 -7.32
N PHE A 37 12.45 -3.32 -6.85
CA PHE A 37 12.33 -3.82 -5.49
C PHE A 37 12.53 -5.35 -5.41
N GLU A 38 13.05 -6.00 -6.44
CA GLU A 38 13.16 -7.47 -6.53
C GLU A 38 13.99 -8.11 -5.41
N ASN A 39 14.88 -7.32 -4.77
CA ASN A 39 15.73 -7.76 -3.67
C ASN A 39 15.08 -7.59 -2.28
N TYR A 40 13.82 -7.14 -2.20
CA TYR A 40 13.11 -7.05 -0.92
C TYR A 40 12.77 -8.44 -0.37
N PRO A 41 12.76 -8.63 0.97
CA PRO A 41 12.43 -9.91 1.57
C PRO A 41 11.03 -10.37 1.15
N ALA A 42 10.94 -11.55 0.54
CA ALA A 42 9.68 -12.13 0.14
C ALA A 42 8.81 -12.44 1.37
N PHE A 43 7.51 -12.21 1.23
CA PHE A 43 6.52 -12.57 2.24
C PHE A 43 5.19 -12.97 1.58
N GLU A 44 4.35 -13.62 2.37
CA GLU A 44 2.99 -14.02 2.01
C GLU A 44 1.99 -13.42 2.99
N PHE A 45 0.80 -13.09 2.48
CA PHE A 45 -0.35 -12.71 3.29
C PHE A 45 -1.39 -13.83 3.29
N GLU A 46 -1.90 -14.14 4.47
CA GLU A 46 -3.14 -14.90 4.63
C GLU A 46 -4.21 -13.96 5.17
N VAL A 47 -5.21 -13.69 4.34
CA VAL A 47 -6.32 -12.78 4.64
C VAL A 47 -7.54 -13.60 5.05
N ASN A 48 -8.13 -13.24 6.20
CA ASN A 48 -9.39 -13.80 6.70
C ASN A 48 -10.22 -12.65 7.29
N GLY A 49 -11.13 -12.14 6.47
CA GLY A 49 -11.83 -10.87 6.69
C GLY A 49 -10.83 -9.73 6.86
N GLN A 50 -10.91 -9.05 8.00
CA GLN A 50 -10.00 -7.95 8.35
C GLN A 50 -8.70 -8.41 9.00
N ASN A 51 -8.55 -9.70 9.32
CA ASN A 51 -7.32 -10.19 9.92
C ASN A 51 -6.34 -10.61 8.82
N VAL A 52 -5.11 -10.15 8.94
CA VAL A 52 -4.03 -10.48 8.01
C VAL A 52 -2.90 -11.11 8.80
N THR A 53 -2.45 -12.26 8.33
CA THR A 53 -1.22 -12.88 8.82
C THR A 53 -0.15 -12.75 7.76
N GLU A 54 0.91 -12.03 8.07
CA GLU A 54 2.10 -11.95 7.22
C GLU A 54 3.08 -13.03 7.65
N THR A 55 3.55 -13.82 6.69
CA THR A 55 4.58 -14.83 6.92
C THR A 55 5.77 -14.53 6.03
N ASN A 56 6.97 -14.45 6.62
CA ASN A 56 8.23 -14.44 5.91
C ASN A 56 9.10 -15.62 6.40
N SER A 57 10.36 -15.72 5.95
CA SER A 57 11.25 -16.83 6.34
C SER A 57 11.49 -16.92 7.84
N ASP A 58 11.42 -15.80 8.56
CA ASP A 58 11.96 -15.67 9.92
C ASP A 58 10.88 -15.43 10.96
N SER A 59 9.66 -15.09 10.55
CA SER A 59 8.60 -14.63 11.45
C SER A 59 7.20 -14.75 10.86
N GLN A 60 6.22 -14.83 11.76
CA GLN A 60 4.80 -14.74 11.43
C GLN A 60 4.19 -13.62 12.28
N ARG A 61 3.63 -12.61 11.62
CA ARG A 61 3.09 -11.41 12.26
C ARG A 61 1.61 -11.29 11.97
N LYS A 62 0.83 -10.92 12.99
CA LYS A 62 -0.63 -10.76 12.86
C LYS A 62 -1.02 -9.30 12.92
N PHE A 63 -1.88 -8.91 11.99
CA PHE A 63 -2.36 -7.54 11.80
C PHE A 63 -3.87 -7.52 11.66
N LYS A 64 -4.44 -6.36 11.99
CA LYS A 64 -5.76 -5.96 11.56
C LYS A 64 -5.62 -4.99 10.39
N MET A 65 -6.25 -5.31 9.28
CA MET A 65 -6.36 -4.45 8.12
C MET A 65 -7.48 -3.45 8.31
N GLU A 66 -7.18 -2.18 8.15
CA GLU A 66 -8.12 -1.07 8.29
C GLU A 66 -8.11 -0.24 7.02
N SER A 67 -9.28 -0.04 6.40
CA SER A 67 -9.41 0.85 5.25
C SER A 67 -9.27 2.30 5.72
N ILE A 68 -8.42 3.07 5.04
CA ILE A 68 -8.23 4.50 5.28
C ILE A 68 -8.71 5.36 4.09
N GLY A 69 -9.40 4.73 3.14
CA GLY A 69 -9.91 5.35 1.93
C GLY A 69 -10.29 4.32 0.88
N LYS A 70 -10.81 4.78 -0.27
CA LYS A 70 -11.37 3.91 -1.33
C LYS A 70 -10.40 2.84 -1.85
N ASN A 71 -9.10 3.13 -1.85
CA ASN A 71 -8.06 2.25 -2.38
C ASN A 71 -6.83 2.20 -1.46
N ALA A 72 -7.02 2.42 -0.17
CA ALA A 72 -5.89 2.43 0.75
C ALA A 72 -6.25 1.75 2.06
N PHE A 73 -5.29 1.00 2.60
CA PHE A 73 -5.44 0.35 3.88
C PHE A 73 -4.13 0.39 4.68
N GLN A 74 -4.28 0.32 5.99
CA GLN A 74 -3.19 0.20 6.95
C GLN A 74 -3.24 -1.16 7.63
N LEU A 75 -2.07 -1.66 8.03
CA LEU A 75 -1.94 -2.85 8.84
C LEU A 75 -1.57 -2.45 10.26
N ASN A 76 -2.51 -2.63 11.18
CA ASN A 76 -2.32 -2.37 12.59
C ASN A 76 -1.88 -3.66 13.28
N SER A 77 -0.70 -3.67 13.91
CA SER A 77 -0.20 -4.86 14.61
C SER A 77 -1.15 -5.25 15.74
N LEU A 78 -1.47 -6.54 15.81
CA LEU A 78 -2.23 -7.11 16.92
C LEU A 78 -1.35 -7.45 18.14
N GLU A 79 -0.03 -7.44 17.96
CA GLU A 79 0.90 -7.62 19.06
C GLU A 79 0.98 -6.33 19.88
N LYS A 80 0.90 -6.46 21.21
CA LYS A 80 1.17 -5.33 22.10
C LYS A 80 2.63 -4.96 21.94
N GLN A 81 2.91 -3.83 21.29
CA GLN A 81 4.24 -3.22 21.37
C GLN A 81 4.54 -3.00 22.86
N THR A 82 5.59 -3.66 23.37
CA THR A 82 6.17 -3.29 24.66
C THR A 82 6.68 -1.87 24.50
N ASP A 83 6.05 -0.97 25.25
CA ASP A 83 6.10 0.47 25.03
C ASP A 83 7.47 1.04 25.44
N SER A 84 8.48 0.81 24.60
CA SER A 84 9.85 1.27 24.81
C SER A 84 10.11 2.67 24.23
N LEU A 85 9.13 3.22 23.51
CA LEU A 85 9.27 4.49 22.80
C LEU A 85 8.87 5.68 23.69
N THR A 86 9.70 6.72 23.65
CA THR A 86 9.44 8.00 24.31
C THR A 86 8.29 8.76 23.63
N LYS A 87 7.66 9.72 24.32
CA LYS A 87 6.53 10.53 23.78
C LYS A 87 6.87 11.22 22.44
N PHE A 88 8.11 11.68 22.26
CA PHE A 88 8.55 12.30 21.01
C PHE A 88 8.68 11.28 19.87
N GLN A 89 9.22 10.09 20.14
CA GLN A 89 9.28 8.99 19.15
C GLN A 89 7.90 8.50 18.76
N LYS A 90 6.94 8.48 19.70
CA LYS A 90 5.53 8.20 19.40
C LYS A 90 4.92 9.26 18.48
N ALA A 91 5.19 10.53 18.74
CA ALA A 91 4.72 11.63 17.90
C ALA A 91 5.29 11.55 16.47
N LEU A 92 6.58 11.26 16.32
CA LEU A 92 7.21 11.04 15.01
C LEU A 92 6.67 9.79 14.29
N ALA A 93 6.48 8.68 15.00
CA ALA A 93 5.90 7.46 14.43
C ALA A 93 4.45 7.67 13.96
N SER A 94 3.70 8.55 14.62
CA SER A 94 2.30 8.85 14.28
C SER A 94 2.13 9.65 12.98
N GLN A 95 3.14 10.41 12.54
CA GLN A 95 3.08 11.20 11.30
C GLN A 95 3.52 10.44 10.04
N GLY A 96 3.81 9.13 10.19
CA GLY A 96 4.54 8.36 9.19
C GLY A 96 4.06 6.95 8.92
N GLN A 97 2.88 6.58 9.43
CA GLN A 97 2.41 5.21 9.39
C GLN A 97 2.32 4.68 7.96
N ALA A 98 2.93 3.53 7.74
CA ALA A 98 2.95 2.88 6.45
C ALA A 98 1.53 2.47 6.05
N TYR A 99 1.18 2.68 4.78
CA TYR A 99 -0.09 2.24 4.24
C TYR A 99 0.08 1.71 2.83
N TYR A 100 -0.75 0.74 2.47
CA TYR A 100 -0.82 0.20 1.13
C TYR A 100 -1.83 1.02 0.34
N GLU A 101 -1.41 1.51 -0.81
CA GLU A 101 -2.27 2.07 -1.84
C GLU A 101 -2.45 1.04 -2.95
N ILE A 102 -3.69 0.75 -3.29
CA ILE A 102 -4.07 -0.15 -4.35
C ILE A 102 -4.20 0.65 -5.65
N THR A 103 -3.40 0.28 -6.64
CA THR A 103 -3.32 1.01 -7.91
C THR A 103 -4.09 0.33 -9.03
N ASN A 104 -4.40 -0.96 -8.87
CA ASN A 104 -5.19 -1.73 -9.83
C ASN A 104 -5.65 -3.04 -9.18
N CYS A 105 -6.83 -3.53 -9.57
CA CYS A 105 -7.31 -4.85 -9.16
C CYS A 105 -7.85 -5.66 -10.32
N LYS A 106 -7.43 -6.91 -10.36
CA LYS A 106 -7.99 -7.99 -11.15
C LYS A 106 -8.40 -9.10 -10.18
N GLU A 107 -9.13 -10.08 -10.69
CA GLU A 107 -9.77 -11.11 -9.87
C GLU A 107 -8.83 -11.78 -8.85
N ASP A 108 -7.63 -12.16 -9.28
CA ASP A 108 -6.62 -12.83 -8.45
C ASP A 108 -5.32 -12.02 -8.29
N THR A 109 -5.30 -10.76 -8.72
CA THR A 109 -4.09 -9.95 -8.71
C THR A 109 -4.40 -8.52 -8.33
N ILE A 110 -3.76 -8.04 -7.28
CA ILE A 110 -3.91 -6.67 -6.77
C ILE A 110 -2.55 -5.99 -6.87
N ASP A 111 -2.47 -4.94 -7.66
CA ASP A 111 -1.28 -4.11 -7.76
C ASP A 111 -1.27 -3.11 -6.60
N PHE A 112 -0.14 -2.99 -5.91
CA PHE A 112 -0.03 -2.17 -4.72
C PHE A 112 1.24 -1.33 -4.70
N THR A 113 1.19 -0.25 -3.93
CA THR A 113 2.34 0.57 -3.51
C THR A 113 2.29 0.71 -2.00
N LEU A 114 3.31 0.26 -1.29
CA LEU A 114 3.49 0.59 0.13
C LEU A 114 4.11 1.98 0.22
N ARG A 115 3.42 2.89 0.90
CA ARG A 115 3.90 4.24 1.17
C ARG A 115 4.19 4.42 2.65
N VAL A 116 5.17 5.25 2.93
CA VAL A 116 5.54 5.75 4.27
C VAL A 116 5.65 7.26 4.19
N ASN A 117 5.48 7.99 5.31
CA ASN A 117 5.80 9.43 5.46
C ASN A 117 5.55 10.31 4.22
N LEU A 118 4.44 11.07 4.17
CA LEU A 118 4.18 12.06 3.10
C LEU A 118 4.21 11.44 1.67
N HIS A 119 3.67 10.24 1.52
CA HIS A 119 3.52 9.52 0.23
C HIS A 119 4.83 9.00 -0.41
N VAL A 120 5.94 8.90 0.33
CA VAL A 120 7.17 8.27 -0.19
C VAL A 120 6.93 6.77 -0.41
N ILE A 121 7.35 6.26 -1.58
CA ILE A 121 7.23 4.84 -1.92
C ILE A 121 8.32 4.07 -1.18
N SER A 122 7.91 3.09 -0.36
CA SER A 122 8.82 2.14 0.29
C SER A 122 9.13 0.98 -0.65
N TYR A 123 8.08 0.36 -1.20
CA TYR A 123 8.16 -0.65 -2.27
C TYR A 123 6.80 -0.80 -2.94
N SER A 124 6.78 -1.44 -4.12
CA SER A 124 5.57 -1.73 -4.88
C SER A 124 5.65 -3.11 -5.52
N GLY A 125 4.50 -3.64 -5.89
CA GLY A 125 4.40 -4.94 -6.53
C GLY A 125 2.97 -5.41 -6.66
N LYS A 126 2.80 -6.73 -6.64
CA LYS A 126 1.53 -7.42 -6.84
C LYS A 126 1.29 -8.42 -5.74
N PHE A 127 0.10 -8.37 -5.15
CA PHE A 127 -0.45 -9.49 -4.39
C PHE A 127 -1.12 -10.44 -5.39
N ILE A 128 -0.65 -11.68 -5.46
CA ILE A 128 -1.24 -12.70 -6.32
C ILE A 128 -1.88 -13.76 -5.44
N ARG A 129 -3.20 -13.93 -5.55
CA ARG A 129 -3.92 -14.96 -4.82
C ARG A 129 -3.50 -16.34 -5.33
N ILE A 130 -3.17 -17.23 -4.42
CA ILE A 130 -2.71 -18.59 -4.72
C ILE A 130 -3.65 -19.68 -4.22
N LYS A 131 -4.49 -19.37 -3.21
CA LYS A 131 -5.52 -20.26 -2.64
C LYS A 131 -6.64 -19.45 -2.02
#